data_AF-A0A225E7V2-F1
#
_entry.id   AF-A0A225E7V2-F1
#
_cell.length_a   1.000
_cell.length_b   1.000
_cell.length_c   1.000
_cell.angle_alpha   90.00
_cell.angle_beta   90.00
_cell.angle_gamma   90.00
#
_symmetry.space_group_name_H-M   'P 1'
#
loop_
_entity.id
_entity.type
_entity.pdbx_description
1 polymer ?
#
loop_
_entity_poly.entity_id
_entity_poly.type
_entity_poly.pdbx_seq_one_letter_code
_entity_poly.pdbx_strand_id
1 'polypeptide(L)'
;MLLIPKDADLFFKLHKALMAFVNQKLAILPGIKTAQEFGLLSPDDRYKVSQALFSNLQLIEEFIGENPARLPDDELAIVHSWRHFVTGKFYVFRELKKYTVFLSSEKHPVAYGVLAMTTPFEEIVGSYLPVWIETTLLPFKDQIIYEGTLRKYPISFGPGIRRSLNEEFKKAKDAHGIVTSLPMSEEAPKAKKPPAKPRVKVKPKGKDDAAAETIYDLVDRFCRTHLNDEYAVLCRRLAEKLARKRPSPLASGKPETWACGIVRTIGWVNFLDDRASKPHMKLTAIDKAFGVGESTGQGKSMLIRKTLKIRSFDPQWTLPSRQGKNPLTWMLSVNGMMMDIRHAPREVQEVAFARGLIPYIPADQDSAGK
;
A
#
# COMPACT_ATOMS: atom_id res chain seq x y z
N MET A 1 -12.79 -0.19 2.78
CA MET A 1 -13.61 0.56 3.75
C MET A 1 -14.46 1.53 2.97
N LEU A 2 -15.79 1.43 3.07
CA LEU A 2 -16.74 2.17 2.25
C LEU A 2 -17.64 3.06 3.11
N LEU A 3 -18.12 4.14 2.51
CA LEU A 3 -19.33 4.80 3.00
C LEU A 3 -20.49 3.81 3.05
N ILE A 4 -21.44 4.05 3.95
CA ILE A 4 -22.73 3.34 3.87
C ILE A 4 -23.43 3.75 2.57
N PRO A 5 -24.20 2.86 1.91
CA PRO A 5 -24.78 3.14 0.59
C PRO A 5 -25.58 4.45 0.51
N LYS A 6 -26.42 4.72 1.52
CA LYS A 6 -27.19 5.97 1.62
C LYS A 6 -26.32 7.23 1.59
N ASP A 7 -25.14 7.18 2.20
CA ASP A 7 -24.20 8.30 2.27
C ASP A 7 -23.43 8.47 0.95
N ALA A 8 -23.12 7.37 0.27
CA ALA A 8 -22.55 7.42 -1.07
C ALA A 8 -23.56 8.01 -2.08
N ASP A 9 -24.83 7.60 -2.02
CA ASP A 9 -25.90 8.13 -2.87
C ASP A 9 -26.10 9.63 -2.62
N LEU A 10 -26.11 10.04 -1.35
CA LEU A 10 -26.17 11.45 -0.97
C LEU A 10 -24.99 12.24 -1.55
N PHE A 11 -23.76 11.74 -1.41
CA PHE A 11 -22.60 12.40 -2.00
C PHE A 11 -22.76 12.58 -3.52
N PHE A 12 -23.13 11.53 -4.26
CA PHE A 12 -23.29 11.63 -5.71
C PHE A 12 -24.41 12.58 -6.13
N LYS A 13 -25.52 12.64 -5.38
CA LYS A 13 -26.60 13.61 -5.60
C LYS A 13 -26.06 15.04 -5.52
N LEU A 14 -25.41 15.37 -4.41
CA LEU A 14 -24.87 16.72 -4.16
C LEU A 14 -23.77 17.09 -5.15
N HIS A 15 -22.85 16.16 -5.39
CA HIS A 15 -21.70 16.39 -6.26
C HIS A 15 -22.13 16.65 -7.70
N LYS A 16 -23.04 15.84 -8.24
CA LYS A 16 -23.55 16.03 -9.60
C LYS A 16 -24.34 17.33 -9.75
N ALA A 17 -25.10 17.73 -8.72
CA ALA A 17 -25.84 18.99 -8.73
C ALA A 17 -24.89 20.20 -8.78
N LEU A 18 -23.87 20.22 -7.92
CA LEU A 18 -22.87 21.29 -7.90
C LEU A 18 -22.08 21.33 -9.22
N MET A 19 -21.62 20.18 -9.71
CA MET A 19 -20.81 20.15 -10.94
C MET A 19 -21.61 20.56 -12.18
N ALA A 20 -22.90 20.20 -12.27
CA ALA A 20 -23.76 20.68 -13.34
C ALA A 20 -23.93 22.20 -13.29
N PHE A 21 -24.10 22.77 -12.10
CA PHE A 21 -24.15 24.22 -11.90
C PHE A 21 -22.85 24.91 -12.33
N VAL A 22 -21.69 24.42 -11.88
CA VAL A 22 -20.38 24.94 -12.26
C VAL A 22 -20.19 24.88 -13.77
N ASN A 23 -20.53 23.75 -14.41
CA ASN A 23 -20.42 23.60 -15.85
C ASN A 23 -21.30 24.60 -16.61
N GLN A 24 -22.53 24.84 -16.15
CA GLN A 24 -23.43 25.82 -16.77
C GLN A 24 -22.90 27.25 -16.61
N LYS A 25 -22.48 27.63 -15.40
CA LYS A 25 -21.98 28.98 -15.10
C LYS A 25 -20.74 29.34 -15.92
N LEU A 26 -19.83 28.38 -16.09
CA LEU A 26 -18.55 28.60 -16.76
C LEU A 26 -18.51 28.11 -18.22
N ALA A 27 -19.59 27.50 -18.72
CA ALA A 27 -19.70 26.92 -20.06
C ALA A 27 -18.51 26.00 -20.46
N ILE A 28 -18.00 25.20 -19.52
CA ILE A 28 -16.77 24.38 -19.70
C ILE A 28 -16.97 23.28 -20.75
N LEU A 29 -18.09 22.56 -20.64
CA LEU A 29 -18.50 21.50 -21.57
C LEU A 29 -19.85 21.89 -22.18
N PRO A 30 -19.86 22.55 -23.35
CA PRO A 30 -21.08 22.94 -24.04
C PRO A 30 -21.94 21.71 -24.35
N GLY A 31 -23.21 21.75 -23.92
CA GLY A 31 -24.16 20.66 -24.13
C GLY A 31 -24.50 19.84 -22.89
N ILE A 32 -23.71 19.94 -21.81
CA ILE A 32 -24.02 19.30 -20.53
C ILE A 32 -24.77 20.29 -19.64
N LYS A 33 -26.05 20.04 -19.38
CA LYS A 33 -26.92 20.95 -18.64
C LYS A 33 -27.44 20.35 -17.34
N THR A 34 -27.52 19.03 -17.20
CA THR A 34 -28.13 18.43 -16.01
C THR A 34 -27.14 17.62 -15.18
N ALA A 35 -27.48 17.43 -13.90
CA ALA A 35 -26.73 16.54 -13.00
C ALA A 35 -26.67 15.09 -13.50
N GLN A 36 -27.72 14.65 -14.20
CA GLN A 36 -27.80 13.31 -14.79
C GLN A 36 -26.80 13.16 -15.95
N GLU A 37 -26.80 14.12 -16.88
CA GLU A 37 -25.84 14.17 -18.00
C GLU A 37 -24.40 14.25 -17.49
N PHE A 38 -24.13 15.09 -16.49
CA PHE A 38 -22.80 15.18 -15.86
C PHE A 38 -22.34 13.84 -15.29
N GLY A 39 -23.26 13.07 -14.69
CA GLY A 39 -22.97 11.76 -14.12
C GLY A 39 -22.54 10.70 -15.14
N LEU A 40 -22.81 10.91 -16.44
CA LEU A 40 -22.45 10.00 -17.54
C LEU A 40 -21.11 10.36 -18.20
N LEU A 41 -20.48 11.47 -17.79
CA LEU A 41 -19.24 11.95 -18.39
C LEU A 41 -18.04 11.05 -18.07
N SER A 42 -17.08 11.08 -19.00
CA SER A 42 -15.76 10.48 -18.82
C SER A 42 -15.07 11.03 -17.57
N PRO A 43 -14.15 10.27 -16.93
CA PRO A 43 -13.37 10.79 -15.80
C PRO A 43 -12.60 12.08 -16.13
N ASP A 44 -12.06 12.20 -17.34
CA ASP A 44 -11.27 13.38 -17.77
C ASP A 44 -12.14 14.62 -17.92
N ASP A 45 -13.35 14.49 -18.45
CA ASP A 45 -14.28 15.62 -18.57
C ASP A 45 -14.83 16.06 -17.22
N ARG A 46 -15.13 15.11 -16.32
CA ARG A 46 -15.49 15.44 -14.93
C ARG A 46 -14.35 16.18 -14.24
N TYR A 47 -13.11 15.72 -14.42
CA TYR A 47 -11.92 16.36 -13.84
C TYR A 47 -11.76 17.82 -14.28
N LYS A 48 -12.05 18.17 -15.55
CA LYS A 48 -11.99 19.58 -16.01
C LYS A 48 -12.94 20.49 -15.23
N VAL A 49 -14.19 20.04 -15.01
CA VAL A 49 -15.19 20.82 -14.26
C VAL A 49 -14.79 20.94 -12.79
N SER A 50 -14.30 19.86 -12.20
CA SER A 50 -13.79 19.84 -10.83
C SER A 50 -12.63 20.81 -10.61
N GLN A 51 -11.66 20.85 -11.53
CA GLN A 51 -10.54 21.79 -11.47
C GLN A 51 -11.02 23.25 -11.51
N ALA A 52 -12.04 23.55 -12.31
CA ALA A 52 -12.63 24.88 -12.37
C ALA A 52 -13.32 25.27 -11.04
N LEU A 53 -14.05 24.34 -10.41
CA LEU A 53 -14.61 24.56 -9.08
C LEU A 53 -13.51 24.85 -8.05
N PHE A 54 -12.48 24.01 -7.96
CA PHE A 54 -11.44 24.16 -6.95
C PHE A 54 -10.52 25.38 -7.18
N SER A 55 -10.54 25.95 -8.39
CA SER A 55 -9.87 27.21 -8.72
C SER A 55 -10.73 28.45 -8.43
N ASN A 56 -12.04 28.28 -8.20
CA ASN A 56 -12.98 29.36 -7.92
C ASN A 56 -14.04 28.94 -6.89
N LEU A 57 -13.69 29.04 -5.60
CA LEU A 57 -14.57 28.63 -4.51
C LEU A 57 -15.82 29.50 -4.35
N GLN A 58 -15.86 30.69 -4.95
CA GLN A 58 -17.07 31.53 -4.96
C GLN A 58 -18.27 30.81 -5.60
N LEU A 59 -18.01 29.88 -6.52
CA LEU A 59 -19.06 29.06 -7.14
C LEU A 59 -19.80 28.17 -6.15
N ILE A 60 -19.19 27.81 -5.02
CA ILE A 60 -19.87 27.08 -3.93
C ILE A 60 -20.91 27.99 -3.28
N GLU A 61 -20.53 29.24 -2.96
CA GLU A 61 -21.43 30.22 -2.34
C GLU A 61 -22.57 30.60 -3.29
N GLU A 62 -22.28 30.79 -4.58
CA GLU A 62 -23.31 31.04 -5.60
C GLU A 62 -24.28 29.87 -5.72
N PHE A 63 -23.78 28.63 -5.73
CA PHE A 63 -24.64 27.43 -5.78
C PHE A 63 -25.57 27.35 -4.57
N ILE A 64 -25.07 27.67 -3.37
CA ILE A 64 -25.87 27.66 -2.13
C ILE A 64 -26.92 28.78 -2.17
N GLY A 65 -26.54 29.98 -2.59
CA GLY A 65 -27.44 31.13 -2.65
C GLY A 65 -28.56 30.98 -3.69
N GLU A 66 -28.24 30.45 -4.87
CA GLU A 66 -29.23 30.22 -5.93
C GLU A 66 -30.05 28.93 -5.69
N ASN A 67 -29.47 27.94 -5.02
CA ASN A 67 -30.04 26.62 -4.73
C ASN A 67 -30.87 26.03 -5.89
N PRO A 68 -30.31 25.92 -7.11
CA PRO A 68 -31.09 25.50 -8.29
C PRO A 68 -31.64 24.08 -8.18
N ALA A 69 -31.00 23.24 -7.34
CA ALA A 69 -31.41 21.86 -7.08
C ALA A 69 -32.42 21.72 -5.92
N ARG A 70 -32.85 22.83 -5.29
CA ARG A 70 -33.80 22.86 -4.17
C ARG A 70 -33.40 21.91 -3.04
N LEU A 71 -32.12 21.93 -2.68
CA LEU A 71 -31.56 21.11 -1.61
C LEU A 71 -31.97 21.68 -0.24
N PRO A 72 -32.23 20.82 0.76
CA PRO A 72 -32.46 21.26 2.13
C PRO A 72 -31.17 21.80 2.79
N ASP A 73 -31.32 22.56 3.87
CA ASP A 73 -30.22 23.27 4.53
C ASP A 73 -29.10 22.35 5.03
N ASP A 74 -29.43 21.14 5.50
CA ASP A 74 -28.46 20.15 5.96
C ASP A 74 -27.60 19.61 4.81
N GLU A 75 -28.18 19.44 3.63
CA GLU A 75 -27.46 19.07 2.40
C GLU A 75 -26.62 20.22 1.86
N LEU A 76 -27.12 21.46 1.91
CA LEU A 76 -26.36 22.66 1.56
C LEU A 76 -25.16 22.85 2.49
N ALA A 77 -25.30 22.55 3.78
CA ALA A 77 -24.19 22.60 4.73
C ALA A 77 -23.06 21.61 4.38
N ILE A 78 -23.41 20.43 3.83
CA ILE A 78 -22.41 19.48 3.32
C ILE A 78 -21.67 20.08 2.12
N VAL A 79 -22.39 20.67 1.16
CA VAL A 79 -21.77 21.30 -0.01
C VAL A 79 -20.87 22.47 0.39
N HIS A 80 -21.33 23.32 1.30
CA HIS A 80 -20.54 24.42 1.85
C HIS A 80 -19.24 23.93 2.49
N SER A 81 -19.26 22.77 3.17
CA SER A 81 -18.07 22.22 3.80
C SER A 81 -16.95 21.91 2.80
N TRP A 82 -17.26 21.64 1.53
CA TRP A 82 -16.29 21.28 0.49
C TRP A 82 -15.28 22.39 0.16
N ARG A 83 -15.52 23.64 0.59
CA ARG A 83 -14.51 24.71 0.57
C ARG A 83 -13.24 24.38 1.38
N HIS A 84 -13.33 23.42 2.31
CA HIS A 84 -12.21 22.94 3.12
C HIS A 84 -11.49 21.72 2.50
N PHE A 85 -11.61 21.53 1.19
CA PHE A 85 -10.94 20.46 0.46
C PHE A 85 -9.42 20.50 0.65
N VAL A 86 -8.78 19.34 0.47
CA VAL A 86 -7.32 19.23 0.39
C VAL A 86 -6.98 18.55 -0.93
N THR A 87 -6.38 19.30 -1.84
CA THR A 87 -5.90 18.76 -3.11
C THR A 87 -4.39 18.52 -3.06
N GLY A 88 -3.93 17.48 -3.74
CA GLY A 88 -2.50 17.25 -3.87
C GLY A 88 -2.15 15.81 -4.15
N LYS A 89 -0.89 15.48 -3.85
CA LYS A 89 -0.31 14.16 -4.05
C LYS A 89 -0.23 13.41 -2.72
N PHE A 90 -0.66 12.16 -2.76
CA PHE A 90 -0.77 11.30 -1.59
C PHE A 90 -0.19 9.93 -1.87
N TYR A 91 0.39 9.32 -0.84
CA TYR A 91 0.60 7.89 -0.79
C TYR A 91 -0.64 7.24 -0.18
N VAL A 92 -1.38 6.44 -0.96
CA VAL A 92 -2.33 5.47 -0.41
C VAL A 92 -1.49 4.46 0.36
N PHE A 93 -1.33 4.67 1.66
CA PHE A 93 -0.20 4.15 2.40
C PHE A 93 -0.49 2.80 3.04
N ARG A 94 -1.66 2.66 3.66
CA ARG A 94 -2.14 1.41 4.28
C ARG A 94 -3.63 1.43 4.54
N GLU A 95 -4.20 0.25 4.63
CA GLU A 95 -5.57 0.09 5.09
C GLU A 95 -5.64 -0.15 6.60
N LEU A 96 -6.60 0.49 7.26
CA LEU A 96 -6.96 0.25 8.66
C LEU A 96 -8.43 -0.18 8.74
N LYS A 97 -8.85 -0.65 9.92
CA LYS A 97 -10.23 -1.14 10.14
C LYS A 97 -11.34 -0.13 9.87
N LYS A 98 -11.06 1.17 9.89
CA LYS A 98 -12.07 2.24 9.78
C LYS A 98 -11.94 3.07 8.50
N TYR A 99 -10.77 3.09 7.87
CA TYR A 99 -10.47 3.93 6.71
C TYR A 99 -9.15 3.50 6.07
N THR A 100 -8.87 3.99 4.88
CA THR A 100 -7.57 3.86 4.22
C THR A 100 -6.74 5.13 4.50
N VAL A 101 -5.48 4.95 4.89
CA VAL A 101 -4.59 6.07 5.22
C VAL A 101 -4.00 6.64 3.94
N PHE A 102 -4.22 7.93 3.70
CA PHE A 102 -3.56 8.71 2.67
C PHE A 102 -2.52 9.60 3.37
N LEU A 103 -1.25 9.42 3.06
CA LEU A 103 -0.17 10.24 3.59
C LEU A 103 0.19 11.31 2.55
N SER A 104 0.06 12.60 2.89
CA SER A 104 0.46 13.66 1.94
C SER A 104 1.96 13.56 1.63
N SER A 105 2.33 13.86 0.38
CA SER A 105 3.74 13.83 -0.05
C SER A 105 4.46 15.18 0.13
N GLU A 106 3.96 16.02 1.04
CA GLU A 106 4.53 17.34 1.32
C GLU A 106 5.68 17.25 2.33
N LYS A 107 6.45 18.36 2.47
CA LYS A 107 7.58 18.45 3.41
C LYS A 107 7.18 18.13 4.86
N HIS A 108 5.96 18.50 5.26
CA HIS A 108 5.36 18.19 6.54
C HIS A 108 4.16 17.27 6.30
N PRO A 109 4.35 15.95 6.26
CA PRO A 109 3.31 15.04 5.85
C PRO A 109 2.19 14.97 6.90
N VAL A 110 0.95 14.88 6.42
CA VAL A 110 -0.26 14.67 7.23
C VAL A 110 -0.85 13.32 6.83
N ALA A 111 -1.30 12.57 7.84
CA ALA A 111 -1.97 11.28 7.64
C ALA A 111 -3.49 11.45 7.69
N TYR A 112 -4.15 11.32 6.56
CA TYR A 112 -5.60 11.40 6.43
C TYR A 112 -6.24 10.00 6.45
N GLY A 113 -7.31 9.83 7.22
CA GLY A 113 -8.16 8.65 7.18
C GLY A 113 -9.28 8.85 6.18
N VAL A 114 -9.15 8.23 5.00
CA VAL A 114 -10.04 8.44 3.85
C VAL A 114 -10.94 7.22 3.63
N LEU A 115 -12.21 7.46 3.35
CA LEU A 115 -13.18 6.45 2.95
C LEU A 115 -13.42 6.48 1.44
N ALA A 116 -13.55 5.28 0.87
CA ALA A 116 -14.03 5.14 -0.49
C ALA A 116 -15.57 5.17 -0.51
N MET A 117 -16.16 5.53 -1.65
CA MET A 117 -17.62 5.68 -1.77
C MET A 117 -18.31 4.34 -2.04
N THR A 118 -18.06 3.77 -3.22
CA THR A 118 -18.72 2.55 -3.70
C THR A 118 -17.74 1.41 -3.95
N THR A 119 -16.58 1.72 -4.51
CA THR A 119 -15.54 0.74 -4.84
C THR A 119 -14.38 0.85 -3.86
N PRO A 120 -13.93 -0.24 -3.22
CA PRO A 120 -12.79 -0.21 -2.31
C PRO A 120 -11.53 0.33 -3.00
N PHE A 121 -10.68 1.06 -2.26
CA PHE A 121 -9.43 1.57 -2.83
C PHE A 121 -8.51 0.46 -3.36
N GLU A 122 -8.50 -0.75 -2.78
CA GLU A 122 -7.72 -1.88 -3.33
C GLU A 122 -8.13 -2.27 -4.76
N GLU A 123 -9.39 -2.05 -5.16
CA GLU A 123 -9.86 -2.27 -6.52
C GLU A 123 -9.55 -1.08 -7.43
N ILE A 124 -9.58 0.15 -6.88
CA ILE A 124 -9.29 1.38 -7.64
C ILE A 124 -7.78 1.53 -7.91
N VAL A 125 -6.96 1.43 -6.86
CA VAL A 125 -5.50 1.67 -6.92
C VAL A 125 -4.68 0.39 -6.96
N GLY A 126 -5.31 -0.76 -6.77
CA GLY A 126 -4.64 -2.05 -6.70
C GLY A 126 -4.31 -2.45 -5.27
N SER A 127 -4.04 -3.75 -5.08
CA SER A 127 -3.79 -4.34 -3.76
C SER A 127 -2.39 -4.07 -3.19
N TYR A 128 -1.53 -3.30 -3.89
CA TYR A 128 -0.14 -3.01 -3.47
C TYR A 128 0.03 -1.59 -2.98
N LEU A 129 0.07 -1.46 -1.66
CA LEU A 129 0.38 -0.21 -1.00
C LEU A 129 1.89 -0.15 -0.62
N PRO A 130 2.52 1.03 -0.63
CA PRO A 130 1.91 2.30 -0.98
C PRO A 130 1.72 2.48 -2.50
N VAL A 131 0.67 3.21 -2.90
CA VAL A 131 0.48 3.73 -4.28
C VAL A 131 0.53 5.24 -4.22
N TRP A 132 1.28 5.87 -5.12
CA TRP A 132 1.29 7.33 -5.23
C TRP A 132 0.20 7.77 -6.19
N ILE A 133 -0.63 8.69 -5.70
CA ILE A 133 -1.79 9.20 -6.41
C ILE A 133 -1.86 10.71 -6.29
N GLU A 134 -2.63 11.32 -7.16
CA GLU A 134 -3.10 12.69 -7.07
C GLU A 134 -4.62 12.69 -7.07
N THR A 135 -5.21 13.42 -6.13
CA THR A 135 -6.67 13.49 -5.95
C THR A 135 -7.02 14.68 -5.07
N THR A 136 -8.32 14.93 -4.91
CA THR A 136 -8.85 15.90 -3.98
C THR A 136 -9.62 15.18 -2.88
N LEU A 137 -9.30 15.51 -1.63
CA LEU A 137 -10.00 15.05 -0.43
C LEU A 137 -11.07 16.07 -0.05
N LEU A 138 -12.27 15.58 0.25
CA LEU A 138 -13.41 16.40 0.63
C LEU A 138 -13.89 16.05 2.04
N PRO A 139 -14.30 17.03 2.85
CA PRO A 139 -15.12 16.76 4.03
C PRO A 139 -16.47 16.19 3.60
N PHE A 140 -16.93 15.20 4.36
CA PHE A 140 -18.29 14.68 4.23
C PHE A 140 -18.77 14.25 5.61
N LYS A 141 -19.60 15.10 6.23
CA LYS A 141 -19.95 14.98 7.66
C LYS A 141 -18.66 14.92 8.51
N ASP A 142 -18.56 14.00 9.46
CA ASP A 142 -17.37 13.79 10.29
C ASP A 142 -16.30 12.90 9.65
N GLN A 143 -16.29 12.80 8.31
CA GLN A 143 -15.43 11.88 7.55
C GLN A 143 -14.70 12.62 6.43
N ILE A 144 -13.64 12.00 5.92
CA ILE A 144 -12.95 12.43 4.71
C ILE A 144 -13.16 11.38 3.62
N ILE A 145 -13.55 11.86 2.45
CA ILE A 145 -13.69 11.06 1.22
C ILE A 145 -12.80 11.64 0.13
N TYR A 146 -12.65 10.92 -0.97
CA TYR A 146 -12.07 11.48 -2.18
C TYR A 146 -13.18 11.91 -3.15
N GLU A 147 -12.87 12.86 -4.00
CA GLU A 147 -13.81 13.51 -4.93
C GLU A 147 -14.29 12.60 -6.09
N GLY A 148 -13.85 11.34 -6.12
CA GLY A 148 -14.27 10.36 -7.13
C GLY A 148 -13.36 10.28 -8.34
N THR A 149 -12.44 11.23 -8.50
CA THR A 149 -11.35 11.16 -9.47
C THR A 149 -10.01 10.98 -8.75
N LEU A 150 -9.16 10.12 -9.30
CA LEU A 150 -7.76 10.05 -8.89
C LEU A 150 -6.88 9.70 -10.07
N ARG A 151 -5.69 10.26 -10.08
CA ARG A 151 -4.63 9.91 -11.02
C ARG A 151 -3.62 9.04 -10.31
N LYS A 152 -3.37 7.85 -10.85
CA LYS A 152 -2.37 6.92 -10.33
C LYS A 152 -1.03 7.17 -11.01
N TYR A 153 0.04 7.20 -10.23
CA TYR A 153 1.39 7.22 -10.75
C TYR A 153 1.93 5.78 -10.81
N PRO A 154 2.42 5.29 -11.96
CA PRO A 154 2.91 3.93 -12.11
C PRO A 154 4.31 3.79 -11.48
N ILE A 155 4.39 3.96 -10.16
CA ILE A 155 5.63 3.95 -9.40
C ILE A 155 5.56 2.86 -8.34
N SER A 156 6.60 2.02 -8.29
CA SER A 156 6.82 1.06 -7.23
C SER A 156 7.79 1.63 -6.19
N PHE A 157 7.54 1.34 -4.91
CA PHE A 157 8.39 1.80 -3.82
C PHE A 157 9.28 0.66 -3.30
N GLY A 158 10.59 0.81 -3.45
CA GLY A 158 11.57 -0.10 -2.87
C GLY A 158 11.60 -0.07 -1.33
N PRO A 159 12.30 -1.02 -0.67
CA PRO A 159 12.31 -1.13 0.79
C PRO A 159 12.81 0.13 1.53
N GLY A 160 13.77 0.86 0.96
CA GLY A 160 14.29 2.11 1.53
C GLY A 160 13.22 3.21 1.62
N ILE A 161 12.57 3.51 0.50
CA ILE A 161 11.47 4.50 0.47
C ILE A 161 10.32 4.05 1.36
N ARG A 162 9.97 2.76 1.35
CA ARG A 162 8.95 2.21 2.26
C ARG A 162 9.31 2.43 3.73
N ARG A 163 10.59 2.37 4.11
CA ARG A 163 11.04 2.69 5.47
C ARG A 163 10.87 4.17 5.78
N SER A 164 11.31 5.06 4.88
CA SER A 164 11.12 6.53 5.01
C SER A 164 9.64 6.89 5.20
N LEU A 165 8.76 6.38 4.33
CA LEU A 165 7.31 6.61 4.41
C LEU A 165 6.71 6.10 5.73
N ASN A 166 7.26 5.02 6.31
CA ASN A 166 6.84 4.56 7.64
C ASN A 166 7.27 5.51 8.76
N GLU A 167 8.43 6.14 8.66
CA GLU A 167 8.91 7.13 9.62
C GLU A 167 8.14 8.44 9.49
N GLU A 168 7.92 8.91 8.27
CA GLU A 168 7.06 10.06 7.95
C GLU A 168 5.64 9.86 8.47
N PHE A 169 5.03 8.69 8.23
CA PHE A 169 3.71 8.38 8.78
C PHE A 169 3.68 8.42 10.32
N LYS A 170 4.73 7.93 11.00
CA LYS A 170 4.81 8.02 12.46
C LYS A 170 4.87 9.46 12.93
N LYS A 171 5.74 10.28 12.32
CA LYS A 171 5.87 11.72 12.62
C LYS A 171 4.54 12.46 12.41
N ALA A 172 3.90 12.24 11.27
CA ALA A 172 2.59 12.81 10.95
C ALA A 172 1.54 12.45 12.01
N LYS A 173 1.51 11.17 12.38
CA LYS A 173 0.58 10.66 13.40
C LYS A 173 0.88 11.19 14.80
N ASP A 174 2.15 11.37 15.16
CA ASP A 174 2.52 11.89 16.47
C ASP A 174 2.22 13.39 16.58
N ALA A 175 2.34 14.14 15.48
CA ALA A 175 2.02 15.56 15.43
C ALA A 175 0.51 15.84 15.47
N HIS A 176 -0.29 15.08 14.69
CA HIS A 176 -1.68 15.44 14.41
C HIS A 176 -2.68 14.30 14.58
N GLY A 177 -2.23 13.14 15.04
CA GLY A 177 -3.03 11.92 14.93
C GLY A 177 -3.26 11.53 13.47
N ILE A 178 -4.28 10.70 13.23
CA ILE A 178 -4.79 10.51 11.87
C ILE A 178 -5.98 11.45 11.73
N VAL A 179 -5.89 12.39 10.80
CA VAL A 179 -6.94 13.38 10.52
C VAL A 179 -8.11 12.68 9.84
N THR A 180 -9.30 12.75 10.42
CA THR A 180 -10.49 12.06 9.90
C THR A 180 -11.63 12.98 9.52
N SER A 181 -11.47 14.29 9.68
CA SER A 181 -12.44 15.33 9.29
C SER A 181 -11.69 16.56 8.78
N LEU A 182 -12.34 17.35 7.91
CA LEU A 182 -11.84 18.63 7.41
C LEU A 182 -12.83 19.76 7.78
N PRO A 183 -12.37 20.98 8.07
CA PRO A 183 -10.96 21.40 8.13
C PRO A 183 -10.20 20.70 9.26
N MET A 184 -8.90 20.59 9.09
CA MET A 184 -8.03 20.01 10.10
C MET A 184 -8.07 20.87 11.37
N SER A 185 -8.32 20.26 12.53
CA SER A 185 -8.26 20.97 13.80
C SER A 185 -6.82 21.40 14.10
N GLU A 186 -6.63 22.66 14.49
CA GLU A 186 -5.34 23.19 14.94
C GLU A 186 -4.92 22.62 16.30
N GLU A 187 -5.88 22.13 17.09
CA GLU A 187 -5.60 21.46 18.35
C GLU A 187 -5.06 20.05 18.07
N ALA A 188 -3.79 19.83 18.42
CA ALA A 188 -3.21 18.49 18.44
C ALA A 188 -4.16 17.57 19.23
N PRO A 189 -4.60 16.44 18.65
CA PRO A 189 -5.55 15.58 19.34
C PRO A 189 -4.93 15.19 20.68
N LYS A 190 -5.63 15.49 21.78
CA LYS A 190 -5.29 14.95 23.10
C LYS A 190 -5.05 13.47 22.91
N ALA A 191 -3.80 13.03 23.07
CA ALA A 191 -3.41 11.66 22.80
C ALA A 191 -4.36 10.73 23.56
N LYS A 192 -5.38 10.20 22.87
CA LYS A 192 -6.22 9.15 23.44
C LYS A 192 -5.27 7.98 23.58
N LYS A 193 -4.84 7.73 24.82
CA LYS A 193 -4.16 6.49 25.20
C LYS A 193 -4.91 5.39 24.45
N PRO A 194 -4.22 4.60 23.61
CA PRO A 194 -4.89 3.55 22.86
C PRO A 194 -5.75 2.77 23.86
N PRO A 195 -7.04 2.51 23.57
CA PRO A 195 -7.87 1.74 24.47
C PRO A 195 -7.07 0.51 24.85
N ALA A 196 -6.93 0.26 26.15
CA ALA A 196 -6.17 -0.87 26.65
C ALA A 196 -6.65 -2.07 25.85
N LYS A 197 -5.78 -2.61 24.99
CA LYS A 197 -6.07 -3.84 24.27
C LYS A 197 -6.61 -4.80 25.32
N PRO A 198 -7.73 -5.50 25.10
CA PRO A 198 -8.15 -6.53 26.02
C PRO A 198 -6.89 -7.34 26.32
N ARG A 199 -6.56 -7.42 27.61
CA ARG A 199 -5.35 -8.06 28.11
C ARG A 199 -5.48 -9.51 27.63
N VAL A 200 -4.96 -9.79 26.43
CA VAL A 200 -4.70 -11.14 25.98
C VAL A 200 -3.84 -11.65 27.11
N LYS A 201 -4.36 -12.63 27.88
CA LYS A 201 -3.61 -13.26 28.94
C LYS A 201 -2.24 -13.56 28.37
N VAL A 202 -1.24 -12.81 28.82
CA VAL A 202 0.14 -13.00 28.41
C VAL A 202 0.49 -14.35 29.01
N LYS A 203 0.38 -15.40 28.19
CA LYS A 203 1.07 -16.65 28.49
C LYS A 203 2.56 -16.30 28.59
N PRO A 204 3.28 -16.87 29.57
CA PRO A 204 4.62 -16.41 29.92
C PRO A 204 5.56 -16.45 28.71
N LYS A 205 6.41 -15.42 28.69
CA LYS A 205 7.39 -14.99 27.69
C LYS A 205 8.54 -16.01 27.46
N GLY A 206 8.23 -17.30 27.47
CA GLY A 206 9.22 -18.38 27.32
C GLY A 206 8.86 -19.44 26.28
N LYS A 207 7.57 -19.62 25.94
CA LYS A 207 7.15 -20.67 25.00
C LYS A 207 7.30 -20.27 23.53
N ASP A 208 7.03 -19.01 23.19
CA ASP A 208 7.12 -18.50 21.82
C ASP A 208 8.57 -18.41 21.34
N ASP A 209 9.48 -18.01 22.23
CA ASP A 209 10.91 -17.89 21.95
C ASP A 209 11.56 -19.27 21.78
N ALA A 210 11.24 -20.24 22.65
CA ALA A 210 11.75 -21.61 22.52
C ALA A 210 11.29 -22.29 21.21
N ALA A 211 10.02 -22.11 20.83
CA ALA A 211 9.50 -22.62 19.56
C ALA A 211 10.19 -21.98 18.35
N ALA A 212 10.46 -20.66 18.42
CA ALA A 212 11.17 -19.94 17.35
C ALA A 212 12.62 -20.40 17.20
N GLU A 213 13.36 -20.55 18.31
CA GLU A 213 14.75 -21.06 18.28
C GLU A 213 14.82 -22.46 17.66
N THR A 214 13.87 -23.35 18.02
CA THR A 214 13.81 -24.69 17.43
C THR A 214 13.61 -24.64 15.91
N ILE A 215 12.75 -23.73 15.44
CA ILE A 215 12.51 -23.52 14.01
C ILE A 215 13.75 -22.95 13.32
N TYR A 216 14.48 -22.03 13.96
CA TYR A 216 15.73 -21.47 13.43
C TYR A 216 16.77 -22.57 13.21
N ASP A 217 16.96 -23.44 14.20
CA ASP A 217 17.90 -24.56 14.11
C ASP A 217 17.51 -25.56 13.01
N LEU A 218 16.21 -25.87 12.89
CA LEU A 218 15.70 -26.76 11.84
C LEU A 218 15.93 -26.18 10.44
N VAL A 219 15.65 -24.89 10.26
CA VAL A 219 15.85 -24.19 8.99
C VAL A 219 17.33 -24.11 8.63
N ASP A 220 18.18 -23.68 9.56
CA ASP A 220 19.62 -23.54 9.31
C ASP A 220 20.26 -24.88 8.98
N ARG A 221 19.94 -25.93 9.75
CA ARG A 221 20.43 -27.29 9.49
C ARG A 221 20.00 -27.76 8.11
N PHE A 222 18.71 -27.60 7.77
CA PHE A 222 18.22 -28.00 6.45
C PHE A 222 18.95 -27.26 5.33
N CYS A 223 19.05 -25.94 5.42
CA CYS A 223 19.67 -25.14 4.36
C CYS A 223 21.16 -25.45 4.20
N ARG A 224 21.91 -25.65 5.29
CA ARG A 224 23.33 -26.02 5.22
C ARG A 224 23.57 -27.43 4.68
N THR A 225 22.68 -28.38 5.00
CA THR A 225 22.81 -29.76 4.52
C THR A 225 22.37 -29.92 3.06
N HIS A 226 21.32 -29.22 2.63
CA HIS A 226 20.66 -29.51 1.36
C HIS A 226 20.66 -28.36 0.35
N LEU A 227 20.94 -27.13 0.77
CA LEU A 227 20.88 -25.94 -0.06
C LEU A 227 22.22 -25.18 0.01
N ASN A 228 22.21 -23.94 0.52
CA ASN A 228 23.40 -23.12 0.73
C ASN A 228 23.14 -22.03 1.79
N ASP A 229 24.16 -21.22 2.06
CA ASP A 229 24.09 -20.15 3.07
C ASP A 229 23.12 -19.02 2.71
N GLU A 230 22.94 -18.69 1.44
CA GLU A 230 21.97 -17.66 1.02
C GLU A 230 20.54 -18.07 1.40
N TYR A 231 20.19 -19.34 1.21
CA TYR A 231 18.92 -19.90 1.66
C TYR A 231 18.81 -19.87 3.18
N ALA A 232 19.87 -20.26 3.92
CA ALA A 232 19.85 -20.25 5.38
C ALA A 232 19.55 -18.84 5.92
N VAL A 233 20.26 -17.83 5.41
CA VAL A 233 20.07 -16.42 5.82
C VAL A 233 18.65 -15.93 5.51
N LEU A 234 18.13 -16.17 4.29
CA LEU A 234 16.78 -15.72 3.94
C LEU A 234 15.69 -16.45 4.71
N CYS A 235 15.83 -17.76 4.91
CA CYS A 235 14.86 -18.55 5.66
C CYS A 235 14.84 -18.14 7.14
N ARG A 236 16.00 -17.90 7.75
CA ARG A 236 16.11 -17.36 9.13
C ARG A 236 15.44 -15.99 9.25
N ARG A 237 15.72 -15.06 8.32
CA ARG A 237 15.04 -13.74 8.27
C ARG A 237 13.53 -13.86 8.15
N LEU A 238 13.03 -14.83 7.37
CA LEU A 238 11.59 -15.09 7.24
C LEU A 238 11.00 -15.61 8.55
N ALA A 239 11.68 -16.57 9.18
CA ALA A 239 11.30 -17.13 10.47
C ALA A 239 11.22 -16.04 11.56
N GLU A 240 12.23 -15.17 11.66
CA GLU A 240 12.21 -14.02 12.57
C GLU A 240 11.04 -13.06 12.29
N LYS A 241 10.73 -12.81 11.01
CA LYS A 241 9.61 -11.93 10.63
C LYS A 241 8.27 -12.53 11.06
N LEU A 242 8.14 -13.86 11.05
CA LEU A 242 6.99 -14.57 11.61
C LEU A 242 6.97 -14.47 13.14
N ALA A 243 8.09 -14.73 13.82
CA ALA A 243 8.20 -14.66 15.28
C ALA A 243 7.81 -13.29 15.85
N ARG A 244 8.11 -12.20 15.12
CA ARG A 244 7.76 -10.82 15.52
C ARG A 244 6.26 -10.49 15.40
N LYS A 245 5.44 -11.33 14.76
CA LYS A 245 3.97 -11.14 14.70
C LYS A 245 3.36 -11.39 16.09
N ARG A 246 2.24 -10.72 16.39
CA ARG A 246 1.53 -10.86 17.69
C ARG A 246 0.05 -11.20 17.49
N PRO A 247 -0.43 -12.37 17.99
CA PRO A 247 0.36 -13.46 18.56
C PRO A 247 1.32 -14.08 17.53
N SER A 248 2.43 -14.68 17.98
CA SER A 248 3.37 -15.36 17.08
C SER A 248 2.71 -16.61 16.51
N PRO A 249 2.62 -16.78 15.19
CA PRO A 249 2.04 -17.98 14.61
C PRO A 249 2.92 -19.22 14.89
N LEU A 250 4.22 -19.01 15.15
CA LEU A 250 5.19 -20.07 15.44
C LEU A 250 4.93 -20.77 16.78
N ALA A 251 4.20 -20.13 17.69
CA ALA A 251 3.82 -20.71 18.98
C ALA A 251 2.79 -21.85 18.86
N SER A 252 2.20 -22.03 17.68
CA SER A 252 1.15 -23.02 17.41
C SER A 252 1.52 -23.96 16.27
N GLY A 253 1.28 -25.26 16.45
CA GLY A 253 1.67 -26.29 15.48
C GLY A 253 3.09 -26.82 15.70
N LYS A 254 3.47 -27.83 14.90
CA LYS A 254 4.77 -28.49 15.01
C LYS A 254 5.91 -27.62 14.41
N PRO A 255 7.07 -27.50 15.07
CA PRO A 255 8.23 -26.77 14.55
C PRO A 255 8.65 -27.22 13.14
N GLU A 256 8.63 -28.52 12.87
CA GLU A 256 9.01 -29.11 11.57
C GLU A 256 8.09 -28.63 10.45
N THR A 257 6.79 -28.49 10.74
CA THR A 257 5.83 -27.97 9.75
C THR A 257 6.10 -26.51 9.43
N TRP A 258 6.44 -25.70 10.43
CA TRP A 258 6.81 -24.29 10.20
C TRP A 258 8.12 -24.16 9.43
N ALA A 259 9.18 -24.89 9.84
CA ALA A 259 10.46 -24.92 9.15
C ALA A 259 10.28 -25.33 7.68
N CYS A 260 9.54 -26.42 7.42
CA CYS A 260 9.18 -26.86 6.08
C CYS A 260 8.49 -25.75 5.27
N GLY A 261 7.45 -25.12 5.82
CA GLY A 261 6.75 -24.03 5.14
C GLY A 261 7.64 -22.82 4.83
N ILE A 262 8.58 -22.49 5.72
CA ILE A 262 9.53 -21.39 5.56
C ILE A 262 10.49 -21.67 4.40
N VAL A 263 11.16 -22.83 4.42
CA VAL A 263 12.10 -23.20 3.35
C VAL A 263 11.36 -23.33 2.02
N ARG A 264 10.17 -23.95 2.01
CA ARG A 264 9.32 -24.05 0.82
C ARG A 264 8.94 -22.68 0.25
N THR A 265 8.69 -21.70 1.11
CA THR A 265 8.34 -20.34 0.67
C THR A 265 9.53 -19.66 -0.01
N ILE A 266 10.72 -19.70 0.59
CA ILE A 266 11.93 -19.11 -0.01
C ILE A 266 12.33 -19.87 -1.28
N GLY A 267 12.23 -21.20 -1.26
CA GLY A 267 12.42 -22.06 -2.42
C GLY A 267 11.53 -21.66 -3.59
N TRP A 268 10.23 -21.47 -3.34
CA TRP A 268 9.26 -21.07 -4.36
C TRP A 268 9.54 -19.68 -4.95
N VAL A 269 9.86 -18.68 -4.12
CA VAL A 269 10.20 -17.32 -4.63
C VAL A 269 11.43 -17.34 -5.54
N ASN A 270 12.36 -18.26 -5.28
CA ASN A 270 13.64 -18.37 -5.97
C ASN A 270 13.69 -19.51 -7.00
N PHE A 271 12.53 -20.05 -7.39
CA PHE A 271 12.41 -21.09 -8.42
C PHE A 271 13.29 -22.32 -8.15
N LEU A 272 13.40 -22.74 -6.89
CA LEU A 272 14.25 -23.85 -6.46
C LEU A 272 13.92 -25.17 -7.17
N ASP A 273 12.67 -25.34 -7.61
CA ASP A 273 12.15 -26.51 -8.33
C ASP A 273 12.31 -26.45 -9.85
N ASP A 274 12.90 -25.37 -10.37
CA ASP A 274 13.38 -25.26 -11.74
C ASP A 274 14.76 -25.93 -11.86
N ARG A 275 14.93 -26.80 -12.86
CA ARG A 275 16.18 -27.53 -13.10
C ARG A 275 17.36 -26.61 -13.43
N ALA A 276 17.09 -25.39 -13.89
CA ALA A 276 18.12 -24.38 -14.15
C ALA A 276 18.66 -23.72 -12.87
N SER A 277 17.99 -23.89 -11.72
CA SER A 277 18.42 -23.32 -10.44
C SER A 277 19.58 -24.09 -9.82
N LYS A 278 20.49 -23.37 -9.16
CA LYS A 278 21.60 -23.96 -8.39
C LYS A 278 21.58 -23.36 -6.98
N PRO A 279 21.40 -24.17 -5.91
CA PRO A 279 21.02 -25.59 -5.94
C PRO A 279 19.62 -25.81 -6.56
N HIS A 280 19.34 -27.04 -7.02
CA HIS A 280 18.01 -27.47 -7.48
C HIS A 280 17.42 -28.47 -6.48
N MET A 281 16.16 -28.26 -6.09
CA MET A 281 15.42 -29.21 -5.26
C MET A 281 13.92 -29.06 -5.51
N LYS A 282 13.22 -30.18 -5.71
CA LYS A 282 11.75 -30.16 -5.78
C LYS A 282 11.17 -29.74 -4.43
N LEU A 283 10.17 -28.87 -4.44
CA LEU A 283 9.54 -28.39 -3.20
C LEU A 283 8.96 -29.56 -2.38
N THR A 284 8.44 -30.61 -3.04
CA THR A 284 7.95 -31.83 -2.37
C THR A 284 9.06 -32.62 -1.66
N ALA A 285 10.31 -32.53 -2.13
CA ALA A 285 11.46 -33.14 -1.46
C ALA A 285 11.79 -32.43 -0.14
N ILE A 286 11.52 -31.12 -0.03
CA ILE A 286 11.61 -30.37 1.24
C ILE A 286 10.61 -30.96 2.24
N ASP A 287 9.36 -31.18 1.81
CA ASP A 287 8.32 -31.72 2.69
C ASP A 287 8.73 -33.09 3.24
N LYS A 288 9.19 -33.99 2.36
CA LYS A 288 9.68 -35.33 2.73
C LYS A 288 10.84 -35.27 3.71
N ALA A 289 11.81 -34.39 3.48
CA ALA A 289 13.00 -34.27 4.33
C ALA A 289 12.69 -33.71 5.74
N PHE A 290 11.61 -32.93 5.89
CA PHE A 290 11.08 -32.54 7.20
C PHE A 290 10.09 -33.56 7.81
N GLY A 291 9.78 -34.66 7.12
CA GLY A 291 8.76 -35.61 7.56
C GLY A 291 7.34 -35.04 7.56
N VAL A 292 7.07 -34.08 6.67
CA VAL A 292 5.79 -33.37 6.55
C VAL A 292 5.06 -33.83 5.28
N GLY A 293 3.76 -34.08 5.36
CA GLY A 293 2.96 -34.41 4.18
C GLY A 293 2.85 -33.23 3.20
N GLU A 294 2.89 -33.49 1.89
CA GLU A 294 2.98 -32.45 0.86
C GLU A 294 1.88 -31.39 0.93
N SER A 295 0.63 -31.82 1.15
CA SER A 295 -0.52 -30.91 1.32
C SER A 295 -0.35 -29.98 2.53
N THR A 296 0.29 -30.47 3.59
CA THR A 296 0.57 -29.71 4.81
C THR A 296 1.70 -28.70 4.58
N GLY A 297 2.79 -29.10 3.91
CA GLY A 297 3.90 -28.22 3.52
C GLY A 297 3.43 -27.10 2.58
N GLN A 298 2.68 -27.46 1.53
CA GLN A 298 2.02 -26.53 0.61
C GLN A 298 1.12 -25.55 1.36
N GLY A 299 0.20 -26.06 2.19
CA GLY A 299 -0.72 -25.23 2.98
C GLY A 299 0.01 -24.25 3.89
N LYS A 300 1.11 -24.68 4.53
CA LYS A 300 1.92 -23.80 5.38
C LYS A 300 2.65 -22.71 4.59
N SER A 301 3.24 -23.05 3.44
CA SER A 301 3.83 -22.07 2.53
C SER A 301 2.80 -21.05 2.02
N MET A 302 1.60 -21.49 1.65
CA MET A 302 0.50 -20.57 1.28
C MET A 302 0.13 -19.62 2.43
N LEU A 303 0.01 -20.14 3.65
CA LEU A 303 -0.27 -19.32 4.84
C LEU A 303 0.80 -18.26 5.06
N ILE A 304 2.08 -18.62 4.95
CA ILE A 304 3.21 -17.69 5.10
C ILE A 304 3.14 -16.60 4.03
N ARG A 305 2.98 -16.99 2.76
CA ARG A 305 2.89 -16.03 1.65
C ARG A 305 1.74 -15.05 1.83
N LYS A 306 0.55 -15.53 2.22
CA LYS A 306 -0.61 -14.68 2.52
C LYS A 306 -0.34 -13.74 3.71
N THR A 307 0.25 -14.27 4.79
CA THR A 307 0.51 -13.53 6.04
C THR A 307 1.54 -12.42 5.87
N LEU A 308 2.56 -12.67 5.06
CA LEU A 308 3.67 -11.75 4.81
C LEU A 308 3.56 -11.00 3.47
N LYS A 309 2.50 -11.24 2.70
CA LYS A 309 2.24 -10.69 1.36
C LYS A 309 3.36 -10.97 0.35
N ILE A 310 4.00 -12.15 0.47
CA ILE A 310 5.11 -12.59 -0.39
C ILE A 310 4.59 -13.04 -1.75
N ARG A 311 5.27 -12.62 -2.82
CA ARG A 311 4.87 -12.83 -4.21
C ARG A 311 5.96 -13.48 -5.03
N SER A 312 5.62 -13.92 -6.24
CA SER A 312 6.61 -14.30 -7.23
C SER A 312 7.55 -13.13 -7.49
N PHE A 313 8.84 -13.42 -7.62
CA PHE A 313 9.89 -12.41 -7.84
C PHE A 313 9.97 -11.31 -6.77
N ASP A 314 9.48 -11.53 -5.55
CA ASP A 314 9.56 -10.53 -4.48
C ASP A 314 11.04 -10.18 -4.17
N PRO A 315 11.49 -8.93 -4.44
CA PRO A 315 12.90 -8.56 -4.26
C PRO A 315 13.38 -8.73 -2.81
N GLN A 316 12.48 -8.62 -1.84
CA GLN A 316 12.83 -8.75 -0.42
C GLN A 316 13.19 -10.18 -0.01
N TRP A 317 12.77 -11.17 -0.81
CA TRP A 317 12.98 -12.60 -0.57
C TRP A 317 13.74 -13.27 -1.71
N THR A 318 14.40 -12.48 -2.56
CA THR A 318 15.25 -12.95 -3.64
C THR A 318 16.66 -13.17 -3.12
N LEU A 319 17.24 -14.33 -3.45
CA LEU A 319 18.64 -14.65 -3.13
C LEU A 319 19.58 -13.61 -3.76
N PRO A 320 20.64 -13.17 -3.06
CA PRO A 320 21.63 -12.26 -3.63
C PRO A 320 22.14 -12.71 -5.01
N SER A 321 22.49 -13.98 -5.17
CA SER A 321 22.91 -14.60 -6.45
C SER A 321 21.88 -14.52 -7.58
N ARG A 322 20.59 -14.36 -7.24
CA ARG A 322 19.49 -14.22 -8.21
C ARG A 322 19.02 -12.78 -8.40
N GLN A 323 19.49 -11.82 -7.59
CA GLN A 323 19.04 -10.43 -7.68
C GLN A 323 19.27 -9.87 -9.09
N GLY A 324 20.43 -10.15 -9.70
CA GLY A 324 20.74 -9.74 -11.08
C GLY A 324 19.73 -10.24 -12.14
N LYS A 325 19.07 -11.37 -11.89
CA LYS A 325 18.08 -11.98 -12.79
C LYS A 325 16.64 -11.69 -12.39
N ASN A 326 16.40 -11.03 -11.26
CA ASN A 326 15.06 -10.69 -10.83
C ASN A 326 14.57 -9.43 -11.56
N PRO A 327 13.56 -9.54 -12.44
CA PRO A 327 13.08 -8.39 -13.22
C PRO A 327 12.55 -7.27 -12.34
N LEU A 328 12.00 -7.56 -11.16
CA LEU A 328 11.43 -6.55 -10.26
C LEU A 328 12.48 -5.84 -9.38
N THR A 329 13.72 -6.35 -9.30
CA THR A 329 14.80 -5.69 -8.54
C THR A 329 15.33 -4.44 -9.27
N TRP A 330 15.30 -4.46 -10.60
CA TRP A 330 15.92 -3.45 -11.45
C TRP A 330 14.93 -2.44 -12.05
N MET A 331 13.64 -2.65 -11.84
CA MET A 331 12.60 -1.78 -12.35
C MET A 331 12.42 -0.57 -11.43
N LEU A 332 12.92 0.59 -11.86
CA LEU A 332 12.84 1.86 -11.15
C LEU A 332 12.02 2.89 -11.93
N SER A 333 11.42 3.84 -11.23
CA SER A 333 10.81 5.01 -11.88
C SER A 333 11.87 6.09 -12.10
N VAL A 334 12.11 6.44 -13.36
CA VAL A 334 12.97 7.55 -13.77
C VAL A 334 12.08 8.51 -14.57
N ASN A 335 11.97 9.76 -14.09
CA ASN A 335 11.09 10.78 -14.65
C ASN A 335 9.62 10.32 -14.82
N GLY A 336 9.13 9.47 -13.91
CA GLY A 336 7.75 8.98 -13.92
C GLY A 336 7.48 7.80 -14.87
N MET A 337 8.48 7.32 -15.61
CA MET A 337 8.40 6.10 -16.42
C MET A 337 9.13 4.94 -15.76
N MET A 338 8.52 3.76 -15.77
CA MET A 338 9.16 2.54 -15.29
C MET A 338 10.19 2.07 -16.30
N MET A 339 11.44 2.01 -15.88
CA MET A 339 12.53 1.51 -16.71
C MET A 339 13.34 0.45 -15.97
N ASP A 340 13.87 -0.50 -16.74
CA ASP A 340 14.91 -1.38 -16.26
C ASP A 340 16.21 -0.57 -16.17
N ILE A 341 16.63 -0.27 -14.94
CA ILE A 341 17.77 0.59 -14.65
C ILE A 341 19.09 0.01 -15.18
N ARG A 342 19.15 -1.29 -15.47
CA ARG A 342 20.34 -1.93 -16.08
C ARG A 342 20.66 -1.36 -17.46
N HIS A 343 19.64 -0.88 -18.17
CA HIS A 343 19.80 -0.27 -19.49
C HIS A 343 19.81 1.26 -19.43
N ALA A 344 19.78 1.86 -18.23
CA ALA A 344 19.87 3.30 -18.07
C ALA A 344 21.32 3.79 -18.27
N PRO A 345 21.53 5.07 -18.63
CA PRO A 345 22.87 5.68 -18.60
C PRO A 345 23.56 5.49 -17.24
N ARG A 346 24.89 5.36 -17.24
CA ARG A 346 25.69 5.04 -16.04
C ARG A 346 25.42 6.02 -14.90
N GLU A 347 25.29 7.30 -15.21
CA GLU A 347 25.02 8.36 -14.24
C GLU A 347 23.71 8.11 -13.48
N VAL A 348 22.69 7.59 -14.17
CA VAL A 348 21.40 7.24 -13.56
C VAL A 348 21.54 6.01 -12.65
N GLN A 349 22.37 5.05 -13.04
CA GLN A 349 22.68 3.87 -12.22
C GLN A 349 23.45 4.25 -10.95
N GLU A 350 24.44 5.12 -11.05
CA GLU A 350 25.22 5.65 -9.92
C GLU A 350 24.32 6.36 -8.90
N VAL A 351 23.40 7.21 -9.38
CA VAL A 351 22.40 7.86 -8.52
C VAL A 351 21.48 6.84 -7.85
N ALA A 352 21.00 5.83 -8.59
CA ALA A 352 20.16 4.78 -8.03
C ALA A 352 20.90 3.96 -6.97
N PHE A 353 22.19 3.66 -7.18
CA PHE A 353 23.03 2.94 -6.24
C PHE A 353 23.32 3.77 -4.98
N ALA A 354 23.70 5.04 -5.13
CA ALA A 354 23.93 5.96 -4.02
C ALA A 354 22.69 6.14 -3.13
N ARG A 355 21.49 6.02 -3.72
CA ARG A 355 20.20 6.05 -3.00
C ARG A 355 19.78 4.69 -2.43
N GLY A 356 20.58 3.64 -2.61
CA GLY A 356 20.28 2.28 -2.16
C GLY A 356 19.06 1.65 -2.85
N LEU A 357 18.73 2.11 -4.06
CA LEU A 357 17.60 1.59 -4.85
C LEU A 357 17.97 0.33 -5.64
N ILE A 358 19.26 0.16 -5.95
CA ILE A 358 19.84 -1.04 -6.55
C ILE A 358 21.00 -1.56 -5.70
N PRO A 359 21.29 -2.87 -5.74
CA PRO A 359 22.32 -3.48 -4.89
C PRO A 359 23.76 -3.22 -5.36
N TYR A 360 23.97 -2.86 -6.63
CA TYR A 360 25.25 -2.51 -7.26
C TYR A 360 24.97 -1.74 -8.55
N ILE A 361 26.01 -1.15 -9.16
CA ILE A 361 25.93 -0.48 -10.47
C ILE A 361 26.15 -1.53 -11.58
N PRO A 362 25.13 -1.84 -12.41
CA PRO A 362 25.23 -2.83 -13.47
C PRO A 362 26.39 -2.60 -14.46
N ALA A 363 26.63 -1.35 -14.85
CA ALA A 363 27.69 -0.99 -15.79
C ALA A 363 29.11 -1.39 -15.31
N ASP A 364 29.32 -1.52 -14.00
CA ASP A 364 30.62 -1.97 -13.46
C ASP A 364 30.82 -3.48 -13.60
N GLN A 365 29.73 -4.26 -13.69
CA GLN A 365 29.79 -5.71 -13.90
C GLN A 365 30.09 -6.07 -15.36
N ASP A 366 29.55 -5.31 -16.32
CA ASP A 366 29.83 -5.50 -17.76
C ASP A 366 31.30 -5.17 -18.12
N SER A 367 31.92 -4.29 -17.33
CA SER A 367 33.33 -3.89 -17.49
C SER A 367 34.32 -4.91 -16.90
N ALA A 368 33.89 -5.73 -15.93
CA ALA A 368 34.70 -6.76 -15.29
C ALA A 368 34.66 -8.12 -16.01
N GLY A 369 33.78 -8.27 -17.01
CA GLY A 369 33.62 -9.47 -17.84
C GLY A 369 34.22 -9.38 -19.24
N LYS A 370 35.03 -8.35 -19.53
CA LYS A 370 35.80 -8.21 -20.78
C LYS A 370 37.29 -8.46 -20.56
#